data_AF-A0A2V9PF80-F1
#
_entry.id   AF-A0A2V9PF80-F1
#
_cell.length_a   1.000
_cell.length_b   1.000
_cell.length_c   1.000
_cell.angle_alpha   90.00
_cell.angle_beta   90.00
_cell.angle_gamma   90.00
#
_symmetry.space_group_name_H-M   'P 1'
#
loop_
_entity.id
_entity.type
_entity.pdbx_description
1 polymer ?
#
loop_
_entity_poly.entity_id
_entity_poly.type
_entity_poly.pdbx_seq_one_letter_code
_entity_poly.pdbx_strand_id
1 'polypeptide(L)'
;MKTILLLAFALVVPCHLAADDEGHHHEDLTEAQLGTVHFPSSCSAAVQKPVERGVAMLHSFWYEEAEKEFEQIEKGDPQCAIAHWGVAMSLWHQLWNRPELAVLQRGGEQLKAAEHLHATAREKDYL
;
A
#
# COMPACT_ATOMS: atom_id res chain seq x y z
N MET A 1 73.26 -15.49 -3.83
CA MET A 1 72.59 -14.17 -3.69
C MET A 1 71.77 -13.93 -4.94
N LYS A 2 70.47 -13.59 -4.78
CA LYS A 2 69.57 -12.95 -5.78
C LYS A 2 69.17 -13.84 -6.98
N THR A 3 67.92 -14.03 -7.41
CA THR A 3 66.55 -13.72 -6.98
C THR A 3 65.68 -14.37 -8.07
N ILE A 4 64.62 -15.10 -7.68
CA ILE A 4 63.26 -15.08 -8.25
C ILE A 4 63.12 -15.10 -9.79
N LEU A 5 62.44 -16.11 -10.35
CA LEU A 5 61.17 -15.92 -11.04
C LEU A 5 60.50 -17.28 -11.33
N LEU A 6 59.53 -17.64 -10.48
CA LEU A 6 58.47 -18.58 -10.80
C LEU A 6 57.50 -17.85 -11.74
N LEU A 7 57.43 -18.24 -13.01
CA LEU A 7 56.33 -17.88 -13.92
C LEU A 7 55.44 -19.11 -14.11
N ALA A 8 54.68 -19.44 -13.06
CA ALA A 8 53.44 -20.15 -13.26
C ALA A 8 52.48 -19.14 -13.92
N PHE A 9 52.25 -19.29 -15.21
CA PHE A 9 51.20 -18.56 -15.92
C PHE A 9 49.86 -19.11 -15.44
N ALA A 10 49.42 -18.67 -14.27
CA ALA A 10 48.06 -18.90 -13.81
C ALA A 10 47.15 -18.20 -14.82
N LEU A 11 46.46 -19.01 -15.63
CA LEU A 11 45.26 -18.57 -16.32
C LEU A 11 44.27 -18.11 -15.25
N VAL A 12 44.35 -16.82 -14.89
CA VAL A 12 43.27 -16.11 -14.25
C VAL A 12 42.21 -16.00 -15.34
N VAL A 13 41.39 -17.04 -15.47
CA VAL A 13 40.08 -16.90 -16.09
C VAL A 13 39.41 -15.81 -15.27
N PRO A 14 39.07 -14.66 -15.86
CA PRO A 14 38.17 -13.75 -15.20
C PRO A 14 36.91 -14.57 -14.99
N CYS A 15 36.67 -14.99 -13.75
CA CYS A 15 35.31 -15.21 -13.31
C CYS A 15 34.66 -13.85 -13.49
N HIS A 16 34.11 -13.62 -14.69
CA HIS A 16 33.12 -12.59 -14.86
C HIS A 16 32.11 -12.93 -13.78
N LEU A 17 32.11 -12.13 -12.72
CA LEU A 17 30.92 -11.93 -11.92
C LEU A 17 29.87 -11.59 -12.97
N ALA A 18 29.10 -12.59 -13.39
CA ALA A 18 27.72 -12.36 -13.70
C ALA A 18 27.20 -11.73 -12.41
N ALA A 19 27.22 -10.40 -12.37
CA ALA A 19 26.15 -9.73 -11.68
C ALA A 19 24.92 -10.35 -12.34
N ASP A 20 24.19 -11.16 -11.58
CA ASP A 20 22.82 -11.48 -11.91
C ASP A 20 22.11 -10.12 -11.95
N ASP A 21 22.17 -9.45 -13.10
CA ASP A 21 21.17 -8.50 -13.52
C ASP A 21 19.96 -9.36 -13.82
N GLU A 22 19.30 -9.83 -12.76
CA GLU A 22 17.94 -10.32 -12.81
C GLU A 22 17.16 -9.17 -13.44
N GLY A 23 16.92 -9.28 -14.74
CA GLY A 23 16.14 -8.33 -15.50
C GLY A 23 14.75 -8.27 -14.87
N HIS A 24 14.60 -7.42 -13.86
CA HIS A 24 13.34 -7.11 -13.24
C HIS A 24 12.57 -6.29 -14.27
N HIS A 25 11.95 -7.01 -15.20
CA HIS A 25 11.06 -6.48 -16.24
C HIS A 25 9.83 -5.86 -15.55
N HIS A 26 9.98 -4.65 -15.03
CA HIS A 26 8.87 -3.82 -14.57
C HIS A 26 8.16 -3.11 -15.74
N GLU A 27 8.43 -3.50 -16.99
CA GLU A 27 8.01 -2.74 -18.18
C GLU A 27 6.52 -2.91 -18.56
N ASP A 28 5.80 -3.86 -17.96
CA ASP A 28 4.36 -4.10 -18.25
C ASP A 28 3.40 -3.71 -17.11
N LEU A 29 3.91 -3.11 -16.02
CA LEU A 29 3.07 -2.69 -14.90
C LEU A 29 2.48 -1.30 -15.15
N THR A 30 1.17 -1.21 -15.35
CA THR A 30 0.45 0.08 -15.35
C THR A 30 0.11 0.50 -13.92
N GLU A 31 -0.12 1.80 -13.69
CA GLU A 31 -0.65 2.34 -12.42
C GLU A 31 -1.91 1.62 -11.91
N ALA A 32 -2.60 0.85 -12.76
CA ALA A 32 -3.78 0.08 -12.37
C ALA A 32 -3.46 -1.21 -11.60
N GLN A 33 -2.22 -1.71 -11.59
CA GLN A 33 -1.91 -3.06 -11.11
C GLN A 33 -1.49 -3.09 -9.63
N LEU A 34 -2.48 -3.02 -8.73
CA LEU A 34 -2.29 -3.08 -7.27
C LEU A 34 -2.34 -4.51 -6.67
N GLY A 35 -2.35 -5.54 -7.52
CA GLY A 35 -2.62 -6.92 -7.11
C GLY A 35 -4.10 -7.15 -6.81
N THR A 36 -4.42 -8.20 -6.04
CA THR A 36 -5.80 -8.55 -5.67
C THR A 36 -5.93 -8.62 -4.15
N VAL A 37 -6.92 -7.91 -3.62
CA VAL A 37 -7.31 -7.94 -2.21
C VAL A 37 -8.72 -8.49 -2.12
N HIS A 38 -8.96 -9.37 -1.15
CA HIS A 38 -10.31 -9.75 -0.75
C HIS A 38 -10.61 -9.11 0.61
N PHE A 39 -11.51 -8.14 0.62
CA PHE A 39 -11.87 -7.41 1.83
C PHE A 39 -13.39 -7.38 1.99
N PRO A 40 -13.98 -8.38 2.66
CA PRO A 40 -15.42 -8.37 2.94
C PRO A 40 -15.81 -7.10 3.70
N SER A 41 -16.86 -6.43 3.24
CA SER A 41 -17.42 -5.26 3.91
C SER A 41 -18.95 -5.32 3.96
N SER A 42 -19.57 -4.63 4.91
CA SER A 42 -21.02 -4.42 4.98
C SER A 42 -21.52 -3.30 4.07
N CYS A 43 -20.62 -2.67 3.31
CA CYS A 43 -20.97 -1.65 2.33
C CYS A 43 -21.77 -2.25 1.19
N SER A 44 -22.40 -1.40 0.39
CA SER A 44 -23.22 -1.84 -0.73
C SER A 44 -22.38 -2.62 -1.73
N ALA A 45 -23.00 -3.64 -2.34
CA ALA A 45 -22.32 -4.46 -3.36
C ALA A 45 -21.81 -3.62 -4.55
N ALA A 46 -22.39 -2.44 -4.80
CA ALA A 46 -21.96 -1.54 -5.87
C ALA A 46 -20.57 -0.93 -5.63
N VAL A 47 -20.15 -0.80 -4.36
CA VAL A 47 -18.86 -0.20 -3.98
C VAL A 47 -17.82 -1.22 -3.50
N GLN A 48 -18.15 -2.52 -3.49
CA GLN A 48 -17.25 -3.56 -2.99
C GLN A 48 -15.89 -3.61 -3.74
N LYS A 49 -15.91 -3.50 -5.08
CA LYS A 49 -14.68 -3.48 -5.88
C LYS A 49 -13.81 -2.23 -5.60
N PRO A 50 -14.39 -1.01 -5.58
CA PRO A 50 -13.71 0.18 -5.08
C PRO A 50 -13.08 -0.01 -3.69
N VAL A 51 -13.81 -0.59 -2.73
CA VAL A 51 -13.29 -0.86 -1.38
C VAL A 51 -12.04 -1.75 -1.43
N GLU A 52 -12.11 -2.87 -2.16
CA GLU A 52 -10.97 -3.78 -2.32
C GLU A 52 -9.77 -3.08 -2.99
N ARG A 53 -10.03 -2.24 -4.00
CA ARG A 53 -9.00 -1.42 -4.66
C ARG A 53 -8.37 -0.41 -3.69
N GLY A 54 -9.16 0.31 -2.91
CA GLY A 54 -8.66 1.26 -1.91
C GLY A 54 -7.79 0.59 -0.85
N VAL A 55 -8.17 -0.61 -0.39
CA VAL A 55 -7.33 -1.40 0.54
C VAL A 55 -6.02 -1.85 -0.12
N ALA A 56 -6.04 -2.18 -1.42
CA ALA A 56 -4.83 -2.50 -2.16
C ALA A 56 -3.89 -1.28 -2.32
N MET A 57 -4.46 -0.08 -2.52
CA MET A 57 -3.70 1.18 -2.52
C MET A 57 -3.04 1.44 -1.17
N LEU A 58 -3.78 1.26 -0.07
CA LEU A 58 -3.22 1.39 1.30
C LEU A 58 -2.04 0.44 1.52
N HIS A 59 -2.15 -0.81 1.08
CA HIS A 59 -1.04 -1.78 1.16
C HIS A 59 0.18 -1.38 0.32
N SER A 60 -0.05 -0.64 -0.77
CA SER A 60 0.99 -0.13 -1.66
C SER A 60 1.50 1.25 -1.27
N PHE A 61 1.09 1.76 -0.11
CA PHE A 61 1.46 3.10 0.38
C PHE A 61 1.02 4.25 -0.54
N TRP A 62 -0.03 4.03 -1.34
CA TRP A 62 -0.63 5.03 -2.23
C TRP A 62 -1.75 5.77 -1.53
N TYR A 63 -1.36 6.54 -0.52
CA TYR A 63 -2.30 7.13 0.42
C TYR A 63 -3.22 8.18 -0.20
N GLU A 64 -2.69 9.06 -1.04
CA GLU A 64 -3.51 10.12 -1.66
C GLU A 64 -4.56 9.53 -2.62
N GLU A 65 -4.21 8.47 -3.33
CA GLU A 65 -5.10 7.73 -4.22
C GLU A 65 -6.14 6.94 -3.42
N ALA A 66 -5.71 6.31 -2.32
CA ALA A 66 -6.61 5.60 -1.42
C ALA A 66 -7.64 6.56 -0.80
N GLU A 67 -7.21 7.74 -0.36
CA GLU A 67 -8.10 8.77 0.19
C GLU A 67 -9.17 9.15 -0.82
N LYS A 68 -8.76 9.49 -2.05
CA LYS A 68 -9.68 9.84 -3.14
C LYS A 68 -10.66 8.70 -3.42
N GLU A 69 -10.21 7.45 -3.46
CA GLU A 69 -11.06 6.28 -3.67
C GLU A 69 -12.10 6.13 -2.55
N PHE A 70 -11.69 6.21 -1.28
CA PHE A 70 -12.59 6.08 -0.14
C PHE A 70 -13.57 7.25 0.01
N GLU A 71 -13.17 8.49 -0.33
CA GLU A 71 -14.11 9.62 -0.40
C GLU A 71 -15.17 9.45 -1.49
N GLN A 72 -14.85 8.79 -2.60
CA GLN A 72 -15.84 8.46 -3.63
C GLN A 72 -16.76 7.32 -3.20
N ILE A 73 -16.23 6.35 -2.46
CA ILE A 73 -17.04 5.28 -1.86
C ILE A 73 -18.04 5.87 -0.85
N GLU A 74 -17.60 6.81 0.01
CA GLU A 74 -18.47 7.51 0.96
C GLU A 74 -19.64 8.22 0.24
N LYS A 75 -19.37 8.89 -0.88
CA LYS A 75 -20.40 9.54 -1.70
C LYS A 75 -21.36 8.54 -2.36
N GLY A 76 -20.83 7.39 -2.79
CA GLY A 76 -21.60 6.33 -3.46
C GLY A 76 -22.42 5.47 -2.49
N ASP A 77 -21.96 5.34 -1.25
CA ASP A 77 -22.64 4.63 -0.16
C ASP A 77 -22.42 5.36 1.19
N PRO A 78 -23.28 6.34 1.52
CA PRO A 78 -23.19 7.10 2.77
C PRO A 78 -23.45 6.29 4.05
N GLN A 79 -23.74 4.98 3.95
CA GLN A 79 -23.89 4.09 5.11
C GLN A 79 -22.68 3.17 5.30
N CYS A 80 -21.67 3.27 4.44
CA CYS A 80 -20.45 2.46 4.48
C CYS A 80 -19.49 2.96 5.57
N ALA A 81 -19.54 2.37 6.77
CA ALA A 81 -18.60 2.68 7.85
C ALA A 81 -17.13 2.47 7.44
N ILE A 82 -16.86 1.49 6.56
CA ILE A 82 -15.52 1.21 6.05
C ILE A 82 -14.99 2.29 5.11
N ALA A 83 -15.84 3.08 4.45
CA ALA A 83 -15.39 4.21 3.66
C ALA A 83 -14.69 5.26 4.54
N HIS A 84 -15.34 5.63 5.64
CA HIS A 84 -14.78 6.54 6.63
C HIS A 84 -13.49 6.01 7.27
N TRP A 85 -13.46 4.72 7.63
CA TRP A 85 -12.22 4.06 8.09
C TRP A 85 -11.10 4.16 7.04
N GLY A 86 -11.43 3.91 5.77
CA GLY A 86 -10.48 3.98 4.66
C GLY A 86 -9.92 5.39 4.47
N VAL A 87 -10.74 6.44 4.57
CA VAL A 87 -10.28 7.84 4.58
C VAL A 87 -9.35 8.08 5.77
N ALA A 88 -9.74 7.71 6.98
CA ALA A 88 -8.92 7.89 8.19
C ALA A 88 -7.56 7.20 8.07
N MET A 89 -7.52 5.98 7.51
CA MET A 89 -6.28 5.23 7.30
C MET A 89 -5.41 5.83 6.20
N SER A 90 -6.03 6.42 5.19
CA SER A 90 -5.32 7.11 4.12
C SER A 90 -4.64 8.40 4.60
N LEU A 91 -5.05 8.97 5.73
CA LEU A 91 -4.43 10.18 6.30
C LEU A 91 -3.21 9.89 7.18
N TRP A 92 -3.03 8.64 7.59
CA TRP A 92 -2.01 8.27 8.56
C TRP A 92 -0.72 7.82 7.86
N HIS A 93 0.24 8.74 7.69
CA HIS A 93 1.51 8.56 6.95
C HIS A 93 2.74 8.44 7.87
N GLN A 94 2.59 7.76 9.01
CA GLN A 94 3.59 7.68 10.08
C GLN A 94 4.97 7.15 9.64
N LEU A 95 5.05 6.45 8.51
CA LEU A 95 6.32 5.97 7.97
C LEU A 95 7.17 7.11 7.37
N TRP A 96 6.56 8.17 6.84
CA TRP A 96 7.27 9.32 6.24
C TRP A 96 7.39 10.50 7.17
N ASN A 97 6.34 10.79 7.93
CA ASN A 97 6.27 11.97 8.77
C ASN A 97 5.45 11.73 10.03
N ARG A 98 5.77 12.49 11.08
CA ARG A 98 4.86 12.59 12.23
C ARG A 98 3.61 13.35 11.77
N PRO A 99 2.39 12.80 11.97
CA PRO A 99 1.17 13.48 11.57
C PRO A 99 0.99 14.78 12.36
N GLU A 100 0.56 15.83 11.66
CA GLU A 100 0.16 17.09 12.27
C GLU A 100 -1.16 16.93 13.03
N LEU A 101 -1.41 17.80 14.01
CA LEU A 101 -2.64 17.74 14.81
C LEU A 101 -3.91 17.81 13.95
N ALA A 102 -3.90 18.60 12.88
CA ALA A 102 -5.04 18.72 11.98
C ALA A 102 -5.36 17.40 11.26
N VAL A 103 -4.33 16.65 10.86
CA VAL A 103 -4.47 15.32 10.24
C VAL A 103 -5.08 14.33 11.24
N LEU A 104 -4.58 14.33 12.48
CA LEU A 104 -5.12 13.50 13.56
C LEU A 104 -6.60 13.82 13.83
N GLN A 105 -6.94 15.11 13.86
CA GLN A 105 -8.31 15.54 14.10
C GLN A 105 -9.23 15.07 12.97
N ARG A 106 -8.85 15.27 11.71
CA ARG A 106 -9.66 14.84 10.55
C ARG A 106 -9.86 13.33 10.52
N GLY A 107 -8.82 12.54 10.76
CA GLY A 107 -8.93 11.08 10.86
C GLY A 107 -9.88 10.67 12.00
N GLY A 108 -9.78 11.32 13.16
CA GLY A 108 -10.68 11.07 14.28
C GLY A 108 -12.14 11.47 14.01
N GLU A 109 -12.39 12.51 13.23
CA GLU A 109 -13.74 12.91 12.80
C GLU A 109 -14.37 11.87 11.88
N GLN A 110 -13.58 11.28 10.98
CA GLN A 110 -14.01 10.16 10.12
C GLN A 110 -14.42 8.94 10.94
N LEU A 111 -13.59 8.51 11.91
CA LEU A 111 -13.92 7.36 12.76
C LEU A 111 -15.17 7.62 13.62
N LYS A 112 -15.32 8.82 14.19
CA LYS A 112 -16.56 9.22 14.90
C LYS A 112 -17.80 9.18 14.02
N ALA A 113 -17.69 9.59 12.76
CA ALA A 113 -18.80 9.47 11.82
C ALA A 113 -19.18 8.00 11.59
N ALA A 114 -18.17 7.13 11.45
CA ALA A 114 -18.36 5.70 11.24
C ALA A 114 -19.02 4.96 12.42
N GLU A 115 -18.78 5.39 13.67
CA GLU A 115 -19.38 4.80 14.89
C GLU A 115 -20.92 4.77 14.86
N HIS A 116 -21.54 5.69 14.11
CA HIS A 116 -23.00 5.80 13.99
C HIS A 116 -23.58 5.02 12.81
N LEU A 117 -22.74 4.37 12.00
CA LEU A 117 -23.14 3.65 10.80
C LEU A 117 -23.28 2.15 11.05
N HIS A 118 -23.89 1.44 10.09
CA HIS A 118 -23.98 0.00 10.15
C HIS A 118 -22.61 -0.63 9.86
N ALA A 119 -22.17 -1.50 10.76
CA ALA A 119 -20.93 -2.26 10.65
C ALA A 119 -21.13 -3.65 11.27
N THR A 120 -20.52 -4.67 10.66
CA THR A 120 -20.38 -6.00 11.26
C THR A 120 -19.52 -5.95 12.52
N ALA A 121 -19.54 -7.03 13.32
CA ALA A 121 -18.67 -7.14 14.49
C ALA A 121 -17.18 -6.96 14.13
N ARG A 122 -16.72 -7.56 13.02
CA ARG A 122 -15.33 -7.40 12.53
C ARG A 122 -15.00 -5.95 12.19
N GLU A 123 -15.91 -5.26 11.51
CA GLU A 123 -15.65 -3.89 11.07
C GLU A 123 -15.62 -2.91 12.24
N LYS A 124 -16.37 -3.19 13.31
CA LYS A 124 -16.28 -2.41 14.55
C LYS A 124 -14.92 -2.52 15.24
N ASP A 125 -14.14 -3.57 14.99
CA ASP A 125 -12.77 -3.67 15.50
C ASP A 125 -11.80 -2.71 14.77
N TYR A 126 -12.23 -2.10 13.66
CA TYR A 126 -11.45 -1.13 12.88
C TYR A 126 -11.78 0.34 13.21
N LEU A 127 -12.92 0.59 13.86
CA LEU A 127 -13.44 1.91 14.20
C LEU A 127 -13.02 2.31 15.61
#